data_AF-A0A7W2A9Q6-F1
#
_entry.id   AF-A0A7W2A9Q6-F1
#
_cell.length_a   1.000
_cell.length_b   1.000
_cell.length_c   1.000
_cell.angle_alpha   90.00
_cell.angle_beta   90.00
_cell.angle_gamma   90.00
#
_symmetry.space_group_name_H-M   'P 1'
#
loop_
_entity.id
_entity.type
_entity.pdbx_description
1 polymer ?
#
loop_
_entity_poly.entity_id
_entity_poly.type
_entity_poly.pdbx_seq_one_letter_code
_entity_poly.pdbx_strand_id
1 'polypeptide(L)'
;MINNVYTYEYDPRDRLVNYQKTGSQTASESYLLDPNSNIIEKTQNGKVTTYQYDKNRLISQTKDGVTSQYQYDPMGRISKVTSGNKVLE
;
A
#
# COMPACT_ATOMS: atom_id res chain seq x y z
N MET A 1 21.21 7.57 -26.13
CA MET A 1 20.38 8.04 -24.99
C MET A 1 19.40 6.95 -24.66
N ILE A 2 19.26 6.55 -23.40
CA ILE A 2 18.17 5.68 -22.98
C ILE A 2 16.97 6.57 -22.65
N ASN A 3 15.85 6.34 -23.31
CA ASN A 3 14.60 7.05 -23.04
C ASN A 3 13.87 6.36 -21.89
N ASN A 4 13.37 7.15 -20.94
CA ASN A 4 12.45 6.63 -19.94
C ASN A 4 11.05 6.56 -20.54
N VAL A 5 10.38 5.43 -20.37
CA VAL A 5 8.98 5.23 -20.78
C VAL A 5 8.16 4.92 -19.54
N TYR A 6 6.97 5.51 -19.45
CA TYR A 6 6.06 5.37 -18.33
C TYR A 6 4.72 4.84 -18.84
N THR A 7 4.20 3.78 -18.22
CA THR A 7 2.87 3.24 -18.49
C THR A 7 2.02 3.27 -17.23
N TYR A 8 0.75 3.55 -17.40
CA TYR A 8 -0.24 3.63 -16.34
C TYR A 8 -1.49 2.87 -16.77
N GLU A 9 -2.05 2.08 -15.87
CA GLU A 9 -3.32 1.40 -16.09
C GLU A 9 -4.29 1.77 -14.97
N TYR A 10 -5.55 1.96 -15.35
CA TYR A 10 -6.61 2.39 -14.47
C TYR A 10 -7.75 1.37 -14.50
N ASP A 11 -8.46 1.24 -13.38
CA ASP A 11 -9.70 0.49 -13.33
C ASP A 11 -10.88 1.31 -13.90
N PRO A 12 -12.10 0.73 -14.05
CA PRO A 12 -13.26 1.44 -14.58
C PRO A 12 -13.77 2.62 -13.73
N ARG A 13 -13.19 2.87 -12.55
CA ARG A 13 -13.45 4.04 -11.71
C ARG A 13 -12.33 5.07 -11.82
N ASP A 14 -11.49 4.97 -12.84
CA ASP A 14 -10.33 5.83 -13.10
C ASP A 14 -9.29 5.82 -11.96
N ARG A 15 -9.15 4.69 -11.26
CA ARG A 15 -8.16 4.52 -10.18
C ARG A 15 -6.94 3.78 -10.69
N LEU A 16 -5.74 4.29 -10.39
CA LEU A 16 -4.48 3.67 -10.80
C LEU A 16 -4.33 2.27 -10.19
N VAL A 17 -4.15 1.26 -11.04
CA VAL A 17 -3.93 -0.14 -10.64
C VAL A 17 -2.57 -0.68 -11.06
N ASN A 18 -1.91 -0.03 -12.03
CA ASN A 18 -0.57 -0.40 -12.48
C ASN A 18 0.23 0.82 -12.90
N TYR A 19 1.50 0.84 -12.53
CA TYR A 19 2.50 1.79 -12.98
C TYR A 19 3.77 1.02 -13.35
N GLN A 20 4.34 1.31 -14.52
CA GLN A 20 5.68 0.84 -14.87
C GLN A 20 6.52 1.95 -15.46
N LYS A 21 7.79 1.93 -15.10
CA LYS A 21 8.85 2.74 -15.69
C LYS A 21 9.89 1.82 -16.30
N THR A 22 10.26 2.07 -17.54
CA THR A 22 11.40 1.44 -18.22
C THR A 22 12.38 2.51 -18.68
N GLY A 23 13.57 2.12 -19.11
CA GLY A 23 14.65 3.03 -19.51
C GLY A 23 15.86 2.91 -18.58
N SER A 24 16.41 4.04 -18.13
CA SER A 24 17.68 4.07 -17.38
C SER A 24 17.55 3.43 -16.00
N GLN A 25 16.33 3.39 -15.46
CA GLN A 25 15.96 2.70 -14.24
C GLN A 25 14.59 2.05 -14.46
N THR A 26 14.42 0.83 -13.98
CA THR A 26 13.15 0.11 -14.02
C THR A 26 12.46 0.19 -12.66
N ALA A 27 11.15 0.41 -12.69
CA ALA A 27 10.31 0.36 -11.51
C ALA A 27 8.92 -0.13 -11.90
N SER A 28 8.27 -0.88 -11.01
CA SER A 28 6.88 -1.29 -11.18
C SER A 28 6.13 -1.20 -9.87
N GLU A 29 4.89 -0.74 -9.94
CA GLU A 29 3.93 -0.78 -8.85
C GLU A 29 2.58 -1.28 -9.36
N SER A 30 1.90 -2.13 -8.58
CA SER A 30 0.51 -2.48 -8.80
C SER A 30 -0.29 -2.41 -7.51
N TYR A 31 -1.60 -2.15 -7.65
CA TYR A 31 -2.50 -1.91 -6.54
C TYR A 31 -3.79 -2.69 -6.70
N LEU A 32 -4.25 -3.30 -5.61
CA LEU A 32 -5.62 -3.76 -5.45
C LEU A 32 -6.35 -2.81 -4.51
N LEU A 33 -7.52 -2.33 -4.92
CA LEU A 33 -8.30 -1.37 -4.16
C LEU A 33 -9.66 -1.94 -3.77
N ASP A 34 -10.10 -1.66 -2.54
CA ASP A 34 -11.47 -1.94 -2.09
C ASP A 34 -12.49 -0.95 -2.72
N PRO A 35 -13.81 -1.13 -2.52
CA PRO A 35 -14.82 -0.20 -3.04
C PRO A 35 -14.73 1.24 -2.51
N ASN A 36 -14.09 1.45 -1.35
CA ASN A 36 -13.86 2.78 -0.76
C ASN A 36 -12.56 3.44 -1.28
N SER A 37 -11.87 2.79 -2.23
CA SER A 37 -10.59 3.23 -2.79
C SER A 37 -9.41 3.18 -1.81
N ASN A 38 -9.49 2.33 -0.78
CA ASN A 38 -8.32 1.98 0.01
C ASN A 38 -7.51 0.92 -0.74
N ILE A 39 -6.18 1.06 -0.74
CA ILE A 39 -5.27 0.04 -1.28
C ILE A 39 -5.22 -1.12 -0.28
N ILE A 40 -5.73 -2.30 -0.64
CA ILE A 40 -5.67 -3.51 0.19
C ILE A 40 -4.45 -4.37 -0.11
N GLU A 41 -3.84 -4.19 -1.28
CA GLU A 41 -2.56 -4.80 -1.65
C GLU A 41 -1.77 -3.85 -2.55
N LYS A 42 -0.48 -3.73 -2.28
CA LYS A 42 0.49 -3.03 -3.11
C LYS A 42 1.62 -3.99 -3.44
N THR A 43 1.94 -4.17 -4.72
CA THR A 43 3.18 -4.82 -5.14
C THR A 43 4.13 -3.77 -5.69
N GLN A 44 5.32 -3.64 -5.12
CA GLN A 44 6.37 -2.72 -5.59
C GLN A 44 7.63 -3.51 -5.94
N ASN A 45 8.03 -3.51 -7.20
CA ASN A 45 9.19 -4.27 -7.71
C ASN A 45 9.19 -5.75 -7.25
N GLY A 46 8.01 -6.38 -7.31
CA GLY A 46 7.80 -7.78 -6.89
C GLY A 46 7.63 -8.00 -5.39
N LYS A 47 7.76 -6.95 -4.55
CA LYS A 47 7.51 -7.04 -3.11
C LYS A 47 6.08 -6.66 -2.77
N VAL A 48 5.37 -7.58 -2.11
CA VAL A 48 3.97 -7.38 -1.73
C VAL A 48 3.87 -6.76 -0.33
N THR A 49 2.96 -5.79 -0.18
CA THR A 49 2.48 -5.26 1.10
C THR A 49 0.97 -5.34 1.10
N THR A 50 0.37 -5.91 2.14
CA THR A 50 -1.09 -5.97 2.31
C THR A 50 -1.54 -5.03 3.41
N TYR A 51 -2.79 -4.57 3.30
CA TYR A 51 -3.39 -3.59 4.20
C TYR A 51 -4.82 -3.99 4.55
N GLN A 52 -5.23 -3.72 5.78
CA GLN A 52 -6.60 -3.93 6.26
C GLN A 52 -7.13 -2.67 6.92
N TYR A 53 -8.41 -2.39 6.70
CA TYR A 53 -9.04 -1.15 7.15
C TYR A 53 -10.33 -1.42 7.93
N ASP A 54 -10.58 -0.60 8.95
CA ASP A 54 -11.89 -0.41 9.57
C ASP A 54 -12.38 1.01 9.29
N LYS A 55 -13.48 1.15 8.53
CA LYS A 55 -14.05 2.47 8.15
C LYS A 55 -12.99 3.45 7.60
N ASN A 56 -12.19 2.99 6.63
CA ASN A 56 -11.07 3.73 6.02
C ASN A 56 -9.89 4.06 6.97
N ARG A 57 -9.86 3.47 8.17
CA ARG A 57 -8.71 3.56 9.09
C ARG A 57 -7.87 2.30 8.96
N LEU A 58 -6.58 2.47 8.68
CA LEU A 58 -5.64 1.34 8.56
C LEU A 58 -5.50 0.65 9.91
N ILE A 59 -5.92 -0.60 10.03
CA ILE A 59 -5.80 -1.37 11.27
C ILE A 59 -4.64 -2.37 11.22
N SER A 60 -4.27 -2.84 10.03
CA SER A 60 -3.17 -3.79 9.86
C SER A 60 -2.41 -3.53 8.56
N GLN A 61 -1.09 -3.69 8.60
CA GLN A 61 -0.22 -3.69 7.43
C GLN A 61 0.78 -4.84 7.56
N THR A 62 0.93 -5.66 6.51
CA THR A 62 1.98 -6.68 6.46
C THR A 62 2.95 -6.38 5.33
N LYS A 63 4.22 -6.15 5.66
CA LYS A 63 5.31 -5.87 4.70
C LYS A 63 6.49 -6.78 4.99
N ASP A 64 7.02 -7.44 3.95
CA ASP A 64 8.18 -8.34 4.08
C ASP A 64 8.02 -9.38 5.21
N GLY A 65 6.79 -9.90 5.37
CA GLY A 65 6.42 -10.87 6.42
C GLY A 65 6.20 -10.28 7.83
N VAL A 66 6.51 -9.01 8.04
CA VAL A 66 6.30 -8.31 9.33
C VAL A 66 4.95 -7.64 9.33
N THR A 67 4.12 -7.96 10.32
CA THR A 67 2.80 -7.36 10.49
C THR A 67 2.83 -6.27 11.56
N SER A 68 2.36 -5.10 11.19
CA SER A 68 2.07 -3.98 12.05
C SER A 68 0.56 -3.86 12.28
N GLN A 69 0.16 -3.56 13.51
CA GLN A 69 -1.23 -3.31 13.91
C GLN A 69 -1.35 -1.90 14.47
N TYR A 70 -2.47 -1.25 14.19
CA TYR A 70 -2.74 0.13 14.54
C TYR A 70 -4.05 0.19 15.33
N GLN A 71 -3.99 0.81 16.51
CA GLN A 71 -5.15 1.07 17.34
C GLN A 71 -5.40 2.56 17.41
N TYR A 72 -6.67 2.92 17.52
CA TYR A 72 -7.11 4.30 17.54
C TYR A 72 -7.87 4.60 18.83
N ASP A 73 -7.70 5.82 19.34
CA ASP A 73 -8.56 6.34 20.39
C ASP A 73 -9.95 6.73 19.85
N PRO A 74 -10.93 7.06 20.72
CA PRO A 74 -12.26 7.49 20.28
C PRO A 74 -12.27 8.77 19.43
N MET A 75 -11.19 9.57 19.47
CA MET A 75 -11.03 10.78 18.67
C MET A 75 -10.43 10.48 17.28
N GLY A 76 -10.13 9.21 16.98
CA GLY A 76 -9.59 8.76 15.70
C GLY A 76 -8.07 8.95 15.57
N ARG A 77 -7.35 9.26 16.64
CA ARG A 77 -5.88 9.36 16.64
C ARG A 77 -5.28 8.00 16.91
N ILE A 78 -4.10 7.71 16.35
CA ILE A 78 -3.38 6.48 16.67
C ILE A 78 -3.02 6.50 18.16
N SER A 79 -3.49 5.50 18.90
CA SER A 79 -3.21 5.31 20.32
C SER A 79 -2.13 4.26 20.57
N LYS A 80 -1.92 3.35 19.62
CA LYS A 80 -0.89 2.31 19.72
C LYS A 80 -0.52 1.79 18.34
N VAL A 81 0.77 1.53 18.14
CA VAL A 81 1.27 0.75 17.02
C VAL A 81 2.05 -0.44 17.57
N THR A 82 1.81 -1.63 17.03
CA THR A 82 2.62 -2.82 17.34
C THR A 82 3.18 -3.41 16.05
N SER A 83 4.46 -3.74 16.00
CA SER A 83 5.08 -4.43 14.86
C SER A 83 5.75 -5.71 15.33
N GLY A 84 5.26 -6.86 14.88
CA GLY A 84 5.58 -8.14 15.50
C GLY A 84 5.27 -8.11 17.01
N ASN A 85 6.27 -8.43 17.85
CA ASN A 85 6.12 -8.43 19.31
C ASN A 85 6.48 -7.08 19.98
N LYS A 86 6.79 -6.04 19.21
CA LYS A 86 7.20 -4.74 19.74
C LYS A 86 6.07 -3.73 19.66
N VAL A 87 5.85 -2.99 20.75
CA VAL A 87 5.09 -1.74 20.70
C VAL A 87 6.03 -0.66 20.20
N LEU A 88 5.59 0.14 19.24
CA LEU A 88 6.30 1.32 18.77
C LEU A 88 5.76 2.52 19.55
N GLU A 89 6.65 3.30 20.15
CA GLU A 89 6.35 4.55 20.88
C GLU A 89 6.26 5.75 19.93
#